data_AF-A0A3R7BU52-F1
#
_entry.id   AF-A0A3R7BU52-F1
#
_cell.length_a   1.000
_cell.length_b   1.000
_cell.length_c   1.000
_cell.angle_alpha   90.00
_cell.angle_beta   90.00
_cell.angle_gamma   90.00
#
_symmetry.space_group_name_H-M   'P 1'
#
loop_
_entity.id
_entity.type
_entity.pdbx_description
1 polymer ?
#
loop_
_entity_poly.entity_id
_entity_poly.type
_entity_poly.pdbx_seq_one_letter_code
_entity_poly.pdbx_strand_id
1 'polypeptide(L)' 'MEEYTVKIKALTPLWTGDAERKSNKIRETGIIGSLRWWYEALIRGLGGNACDPTNSKCEGRNHCDACELFGCTGWS' A
#
# COMPACT_ATOMS: atom_id res chain seq x y z
N MET A 1 1.42 -18.35 11.41
CA MET A 1 0.73 -17.64 10.31
C MET A 1 0.63 -18.63 9.17
N GLU A 2 -0.58 -18.91 8.68
CA GLU A 2 -0.75 -19.72 7.48
C GLU A 2 -0.38 -18.88 6.25
N GLU A 3 0.36 -19.47 5.32
CA GLU A 3 0.72 -18.81 4.08
C GLU A 3 -0.48 -18.76 3.14
N TYR A 4 -0.86 -17.56 2.70
CA TYR A 4 -1.95 -17.36 1.76
C TYR A 4 -1.41 -16.90 0.41
N THR A 5 -1.50 -17.75 -0.61
CA THR A 5 -0.99 -17.46 -1.96
C THR A 5 -2.13 -17.12 -2.91
N VAL A 6 -2.09 -15.92 -3.49
CA VAL A 6 -3.00 -15.47 -4.55
C VAL A 6 -2.30 -15.52 -5.91
N LYS A 7 -2.88 -16.25 -6.88
CA LYS A 7 -2.37 -16.30 -8.26
C LYS A 7 -3.17 -15.34 -9.14
N ILE A 8 -2.50 -14.37 -9.74
CA ILE A 8 -3.11 -13.34 -10.59
C ILE A 8 -2.48 -13.40 -11.98
N LYS A 9 -3.31 -13.23 -13.02
CA LYS A 9 -2.86 -13.08 -14.41
C LYS A 9 -3.18 -11.66 -14.88
N ALA A 10 -2.17 -10.89 -15.22
CA ALA A 10 -2.35 -9.56 -15.79
C ALA A 10 -2.91 -9.66 -17.22
N LEU A 11 -3.96 -8.90 -17.52
CA LEU A 11 -4.55 -8.83 -18.88
C LEU A 11 -3.71 -7.96 -19.81
N THR A 12 -3.00 -6.99 -19.25
CA THR A 12 -2.00 -6.13 -19.92
C THR A 12 -0.66 -6.28 -19.21
N PRO A 13 0.46 -5.88 -19.83
CA PRO A 13 1.73 -5.82 -19.11
C PRO A 13 1.60 -4.96 -17.85
N LEU A 14 2.26 -5.38 -16.77
CA LEU A 14 2.33 -4.62 -15.53
C LEU A 14 3.64 -3.85 -15.51
N TRP A 15 3.59 -2.57 -15.12
CA TRP A 15 4.76 -1.71 -15.08
C TRP A 15 4.99 -1.18 -13.67
N THR A 16 6.23 -1.26 -13.22
CA THR A 16 6.68 -0.64 -11.96
C THR A 16 8.05 -0.03 -12.20
N GLY A 17 8.19 1.26 -11.91
CA GLY A 17 9.47 1.96 -12.05
C GLY A 17 10.46 1.57 -10.96
N ASP A 18 11.72 1.39 -11.34
CA ASP A 18 12.84 1.37 -10.41
C ASP A 18 13.40 2.78 -10.15
N ALA A 19 14.51 2.87 -9.42
CA ALA A 19 15.17 4.15 -9.10
C ALA A 19 15.60 4.94 -10.34
N GLU A 20 15.82 4.28 -11.47
CA GLU A 20 16.17 4.90 -12.76
C GLU A 20 14.94 5.16 -13.64
N ARG A 21 13.73 4.98 -13.10
CA ARG A 21 12.44 5.08 -13.81
C ARG A 21 12.29 4.06 -14.93
N LYS A 22 12.99 2.91 -14.84
CA LYS A 22 12.89 1.81 -15.80
C LYS A 22 11.96 0.72 -15.26
N SER A 23 11.28 0.02 -16.17
CA SER A 23 10.33 -1.06 -15.83
C SER A 23 10.86 -2.43 -16.26
N ASN A 24 12.11 -2.73 -15.92
CA ASN A 24 12.77 -3.98 -16.32
C ASN A 24 12.27 -5.19 -15.52
N LYS A 25 11.78 -4.97 -14.30
CA LYS A 25 11.24 -5.99 -13.40
C LYS A 25 10.06 -5.42 -12.62
N ILE A 26 9.14 -6.29 -12.25
CA ILE A 26 8.07 -5.95 -11.32
C ILE A 26 8.68 -5.71 -9.93
N ARG A 27 8.27 -4.62 -9.28
CA ARG A 27 8.71 -4.23 -7.94
C ARG A 27 7.59 -4.48 -6.96
N GLU A 28 7.85 -5.36 -6.00
CA GLU A 28 6.91 -5.75 -4.95
C GLU A 28 6.49 -4.53 -4.12
N THR A 29 7.42 -3.60 -3.88
CA THR A 29 7.14 -2.34 -3.17
C THR A 29 6.13 -1.46 -3.90
N GLY A 30 6.16 -1.44 -5.24
CA GLY A 30 5.16 -0.73 -6.05
C GLY A 30 3.77 -1.38 -5.97
N ILE A 31 3.73 -2.72 -5.92
CA ILE A 31 2.49 -3.48 -5.72
C ILE A 31 1.92 -3.22 -4.32
N ILE A 32 2.74 -3.36 -3.27
CA ILE A 32 2.34 -3.12 -1.88
C ILE A 32 1.84 -1.68 -1.67
N GLY A 33 2.53 -0.68 -2.25
CA GLY A 33 2.08 0.71 -2.20
C GLY A 33 0.73 0.92 -2.91
N SER A 34 0.51 0.25 -4.04
CA SER A 34 -0.77 0.29 -4.76
C SER A 34 -1.89 -0.38 -3.97
N LEU A 35 -1.60 -1.50 -3.30
CA LEU A 35 -2.55 -2.18 -2.41
C LEU A 35 -2.92 -1.30 -1.22
N ARG A 36 -1.93 -0.64 -0.59
CA ARG A 36 -2.18 0.33 0.47
C ARG A 36 -3.11 1.43 -0.01
N TRP A 37 -2.83 2.04 -1.16
CA TRP A 37 -3.65 3.12 -1.72
C TRP A 37 -5.09 2.69 -1.98
N TRP A 38 -5.30 1.50 -2.57
CA TRP A 38 -6.65 0.97 -2.79
C TRP A 38 -7.38 0.62 -1.50
N TYR A 39 -6.68 0.03 -0.53
CA TYR A 39 -7.23 -0.22 0.80
C TYR A 39 -7.68 1.09 1.46
N GLU A 40 -6.84 2.11 1.39
CA GLU A 40 -7.10 3.46 1.83
C GLU A 40 -8.34 4.09 1.18
N ALA A 41 -8.57 3.86 -0.12
CA ALA A 41 -9.79 4.30 -0.80
C ALA A 41 -11.03 3.56 -0.30
N LEU A 42 -10.94 2.25 -0.07
CA LEU A 42 -12.03 1.43 0.44
C LEU A 42 -12.45 1.85 1.86
N ILE A 43 -11.49 1.98 2.78
CA ILE A 43 -11.80 2.36 4.17
C ILE A 43 -12.43 3.75 4.26
N ARG A 44 -12.00 4.72 3.44
CA ARG A 44 -12.66 6.04 3.35
C ARG A 44 -14.12 5.91 2.90
N GLY A 45 -14.40 5.03 1.94
CA GLY A 45 -15.77 4.74 1.48
C GLY A 45 -16.63 4.04 2.53
N LEU A 46 -16.03 3.28 3.44
CA LEU A 46 -16.70 2.56 4.53
C LEU A 46 -16.81 3.37 5.84
N GLY A 47 -16.35 4.62 5.86
CA GLY A 47 -16.37 5.49 7.05
C GLY A 47 -15.22 5.26 8.04
N GLY A 48 -14.21 4.49 7.65
CA GLY A 48 -12.97 4.31 8.40
C GLY A 48 -12.01 5.50 8.24
N ASN A 49 -10.89 5.44 8.97
CA ASN A 49 -9.88 6.49 8.99
C ASN A 49 -8.65 6.10 8.15
N ALA A 50 -8.22 7.02 7.28
CA ALA A 50 -7.02 6.89 6.47
C ALA A 50 -6.24 8.20 6.50
N CYS A 51 -4.89 8.13 6.53
CA CYS A 51 -4.05 9.33 6.63
C CYS A 51 -4.29 10.29 5.44
N ASP A 52 -4.21 11.60 5.68
CA ASP A 52 -4.17 12.59 4.60
C ASP A 52 -2.83 12.44 3.85
N PRO A 53 -2.82 12.19 2.53
CA PRO A 53 -1.59 12.01 1.76
C PRO A 53 -0.76 13.29 1.61
N THR A 54 -1.34 14.47 1.86
CA THR A 54 -0.67 15.77 1.78
C THR A 54 -0.18 16.28 3.13
N ASN A 55 -0.81 15.85 4.22
CA ASN A 55 -0.49 16.29 5.57
C ASN A 55 -0.72 15.17 6.59
N SER A 56 0.08 14.11 6.49
CA SER A 56 -0.01 12.98 7.41
C SER A 56 0.63 13.32 8.76
N LYS A 57 -0.11 13.05 9.84
CA LYS A 57 0.40 13.05 11.23
C LYS A 57 0.61 11.64 11.76
N CYS A 58 0.61 10.64 10.88
CA CYS A 58 0.63 9.24 11.27
C CYS A 58 2.04 8.83 11.71
N GLU A 59 2.27 8.71 13.02
CA GLU A 59 3.55 8.38 13.64
C GLU A 59 3.35 7.63 14.97
N GLY A 60 4.08 6.52 15.16
CA GLY A 60 4.04 5.73 16.39
C GLY A 60 2.63 5.28 16.74
N ARG A 61 2.11 5.72 17.89
CA ARG A 61 0.75 5.39 18.37
C ARG A 61 -0.37 6.18 17.69
N ASN A 62 -0.05 7.25 16.96
CA ASN A 62 -1.04 8.02 16.23
C ASN A 62 -1.07 7.51 14.80
N HIS A 63 -1.88 6.50 14.50
CA HIS A 63 -1.90 5.88 13.18
C HIS A 63 -3.34 5.51 12.77
N CYS A 64 -3.58 5.37 11.46
CA CYS A 64 -4.91 5.11 10.91
C CYS A 64 -5.13 3.61 10.63
N ASP A 65 -6.32 3.22 10.18
CA ASP A 65 -6.67 1.82 9.91
C ASP A 65 -5.79 1.20 8.79
N ALA A 66 -5.28 2.01 7.86
CA ALA A 66 -4.31 1.56 6.86
C ALA A 66 -2.91 1.36 7.46
N CYS A 67 -2.52 2.16 8.45
CA CYS A 67 -1.24 1.99 9.11
C CYS A 67 -1.21 0.77 10.03
N GLU A 68 -2.35 0.37 10.59
CA GLU A 68 -2.47 -0.89 11.33
C GLU A 68 -2.09 -2.10 10.46
N LEU A 69 -2.49 -2.09 9.19
CA LEU A 69 -2.23 -3.19 8.26
C LEU A 69 -0.86 -3.08 7.57
N PHE A 70 -0.45 -1.87 7.15
CA PHE A 70 0.73 -1.65 6.31
C PHE A 70 1.93 -1.04 7.03
N GLY A 71 1.79 -0.67 8.31
CA GLY A 71 2.78 0.09 9.06
C GLY A 71 2.82 1.58 8.73
N CYS A 72 3.55 2.34 9.53
CA CYS A 72 3.95 3.73 9.25
C CYS A 72 5.24 4.07 10.00
N THR A 73 5.73 5.31 9.88
CA THR A 73 6.91 5.74 10.63
C THR A 73 6.71 5.50 12.13
N GLY A 74 7.62 4.74 12.73
CA GLY A 74 7.54 4.37 14.15
C GLY A 74 6.51 3.27 14.49
N TRP A 75 5.94 2.56 13.50
CA TRP A 75 4.95 1.48 13.70
C TRP A 75 5.06 0.38 12.63
N SER A 76 5.36 -0.86 13.02
CA SER A 76 5.40 -2.05 12.14
C SER A 76 5.35 -3.35 12.91
#